data_AF-A0A368EYN9-F1
#
_entry.id   AF-A0A368EYN9-F1
#
_cell.length_a   1.000
_cell.length_b   1.000
_cell.length_c   1.000
_cell.angle_alpha   90.00
_cell.angle_beta   90.00
_cell.angle_gamma   90.00
#
_symmetry.space_group_name_H-M   'P 1'
#
loop_
_entity.id
_entity.type
_entity.pdbx_description
1 polymer ?
#
loop_
_entity_poly.entity_id
_entity_poly.type
_entity_poly.pdbx_seq_one_letter_code
_entity_poly.pdbx_strand_id
1 'polypeptide(L)'
;MSTFRGCRSRLTNAINNLMRLVNAAGDNYGTIYRSTAAPEVQLRELQRRNADITNMKFNIETARDTFQDRYDYTLDFIKDKINSDELTTQFEQYWQDYNGDDVEAQANTMIANLEDLLIKERELADSILLEHKRTSTHFNTINNIEHTNHHRRGISPQDQVYSSPLEHLAYHSNHSPSPPSSVDLASVQLRKVELPTFDGDFAMYYDFWAKFKAAVHDNPNLTTAAKFIHLANSLKGSAALVVQGYDITDPANYHLAVEALWRY
;
A
#
# COMPACT_ATOMS: atom_id res chain seq x y z
N MET A 1 23.36 -29.70 -19.31
CA MET A 1 22.10 -30.05 -20.00
C MET A 1 21.00 -30.19 -18.97
N SER A 2 19.80 -29.64 -19.21
CA SER A 2 18.63 -29.89 -18.34
C SER A 2 18.31 -31.38 -18.30
N THR A 3 17.89 -31.90 -17.15
CA THR A 3 17.43 -33.29 -16.98
C THR A 3 15.92 -33.30 -16.71
N PHE A 4 15.23 -34.41 -17.01
CA PHE A 4 13.80 -34.55 -16.71
C PHE A 4 13.50 -34.31 -15.23
N ARG A 5 14.34 -34.85 -14.33
CA ARG A 5 14.29 -34.59 -12.89
C ARG A 5 14.40 -33.09 -12.56
N GLY A 6 15.29 -32.37 -13.24
CA GLY A 6 15.44 -30.93 -13.07
C GLY A 6 14.22 -30.14 -13.56
N CYS A 7 13.61 -30.55 -14.68
CA CYS A 7 12.34 -29.96 -15.16
C CYS A 7 11.22 -30.16 -14.14
N ARG A 8 11.02 -31.41 -13.67
CA ARG A 8 10.03 -31.73 -12.62
C ARG A 8 10.24 -30.91 -11.36
N SER A 9 11.47 -30.82 -10.84
CA SER A 9 11.76 -30.04 -9.64
C SER A 9 11.39 -28.55 -9.80
N ARG A 10 11.68 -27.95 -10.94
CA ARG A 10 11.31 -26.54 -11.21
C ARG A 10 9.79 -26.36 -11.29
N LEU A 11 9.09 -27.30 -11.93
CA LEU A 11 7.64 -27.28 -12.02
C LEU A 11 6.99 -27.48 -10.64
N THR A 12 7.49 -28.41 -9.83
CA THR A 12 7.04 -28.62 -8.44
C THR A 12 7.18 -27.34 -7.61
N ASN A 13 8.31 -26.64 -7.73
CA ASN A 13 8.52 -25.37 -7.04
C ASN A 13 7.51 -24.30 -7.51
N ALA A 14 7.22 -24.24 -8.81
CA ALA A 14 6.22 -23.32 -9.36
C ALA A 14 4.81 -23.62 -8.83
N ILE A 15 4.39 -24.89 -8.83
CA ILE A 15 3.12 -25.35 -8.24
C ILE A 15 3.02 -24.92 -6.78
N ASN A 16 4.05 -25.23 -5.97
CA ASN A 16 4.04 -24.92 -4.55
C ASN A 16 3.97 -23.41 -4.27
N ASN A 17 4.71 -22.60 -5.05
CA ASN A 17 4.65 -21.15 -4.89
C ASN A 17 3.28 -20.59 -5.26
N LEU A 18 2.71 -21.04 -6.39
CA LEU A 18 1.39 -20.60 -6.84
C LEU A 18 0.31 -20.96 -5.82
N MET A 19 0.28 -22.22 -5.37
CA MET A 19 -0.70 -22.67 -4.39
C MET A 19 -0.55 -21.97 -3.03
N ARG A 20 0.67 -21.65 -2.61
CA ARG A 20 0.90 -20.84 -1.41
C ARG A 20 0.25 -19.46 -1.54
N LEU A 21 0.39 -18.80 -2.69
CA LEU A 21 -0.19 -17.47 -2.93
C LEU A 21 -1.72 -17.54 -3.02
N VAL A 22 -2.26 -18.54 -3.71
CA VAL A 22 -3.71 -18.79 -3.80
C VAL A 22 -4.31 -18.96 -2.40
N ASN A 23 -3.71 -19.81 -1.57
CA ASN A 23 -4.18 -20.04 -0.20
C ASN A 23 -4.08 -18.76 0.65
N ALA A 24 -2.94 -18.06 0.57
CA ALA A 24 -2.76 -16.80 1.29
C ALA A 24 -3.78 -15.73 0.87
N ALA A 25 -4.17 -15.68 -0.41
CA ALA A 25 -5.21 -14.77 -0.86
C ALA A 25 -6.59 -15.12 -0.28
N GLY A 26 -6.92 -16.42 -0.24
CA GLY A 26 -8.15 -16.91 0.40
C GLY A 26 -8.23 -16.51 1.88
N ASP A 27 -7.14 -16.69 2.62
CA ASP A 27 -7.08 -16.38 4.05
C ASP A 27 -7.18 -14.87 4.35
N ASN A 28 -6.53 -14.03 3.55
CA ASN A 28 -6.43 -12.59 3.83
C ASN A 28 -7.57 -11.75 3.23
N TYR A 29 -8.18 -12.22 2.13
CA TYR A 29 -9.14 -11.44 1.36
C TYR A 29 -10.48 -12.13 1.15
N GLY A 30 -10.70 -13.31 1.74
CA GLY A 30 -11.96 -14.06 1.64
C GLY A 30 -13.20 -13.37 2.23
N THR A 31 -13.03 -12.26 2.94
CA THR A 31 -14.15 -11.51 3.56
C THR A 31 -14.27 -10.09 3.00
N ILE A 32 -15.52 -9.65 2.81
CA ILE A 32 -15.86 -8.28 2.42
C ILE A 32 -15.40 -7.28 3.50
N TYR A 33 -14.89 -6.12 3.08
CA TYR A 33 -14.54 -5.02 3.96
C TYR A 33 -15.71 -4.57 4.86
N ARG A 34 -15.45 -4.40 6.16
CA ARG A 34 -16.41 -3.89 7.15
C ARG A 34 -15.69 -3.04 8.19
N SER A 35 -16.14 -1.80 8.41
CA SER A 35 -15.61 -0.88 9.42
C SER A 35 -16.72 0.04 9.92
N THR A 36 -16.66 0.44 11.19
CA THR A 36 -17.57 1.41 11.82
C THR A 36 -16.89 2.76 12.06
N ALA A 37 -15.68 2.96 11.53
CA ALA A 37 -14.92 4.19 11.67
C ALA A 37 -15.57 5.37 10.91
N ALA A 38 -15.02 6.58 11.09
CA ALA A 38 -15.45 7.74 10.32
C ALA A 38 -15.25 7.52 8.80
N PRO A 39 -16.09 8.11 7.92
CA PRO A 39 -16.03 7.90 6.47
C PRO A 39 -14.64 8.07 5.85
N GLU A 40 -13.87 9.07 6.30
CA GLU A 40 -12.52 9.35 5.80
C GLU A 40 -11.52 8.25 6.16
N VAL A 41 -11.68 7.67 7.36
CA VAL A 41 -10.87 6.53 7.81
C VAL A 41 -11.25 5.30 6.99
N GLN A 42 -12.54 5.06 6.77
CA GLN A 42 -12.98 3.93 5.95
C GLN A 42 -12.45 3.99 4.52
N LEU A 43 -12.48 5.18 3.90
CA LEU A 43 -11.94 5.39 2.55
C LEU A 43 -10.43 5.11 2.50
N ARG A 44 -9.67 5.54 3.51
CA ARG A 44 -8.23 5.27 3.58
C ARG A 44 -7.93 3.78 3.78
N GLU A 45 -8.70 3.10 4.63
CA GLU A 45 -8.59 1.65 4.85
C GLU A 45 -8.90 0.87 3.58
N LEU A 46 -9.99 1.22 2.87
CA LEU A 46 -10.36 0.65 1.57
C LEU A 46 -9.28 0.89 0.51
N GLN A 47 -8.70 2.08 0.43
CA GLN A 47 -7.62 2.37 -0.52
C GLN A 47 -6.40 1.48 -0.26
N ARG A 48 -5.98 1.34 1.00
CA ARG A 48 -4.86 0.48 1.37
C ARG A 48 -5.16 -0.98 1.04
N ARG A 49 -6.34 -1.46 1.43
CA ARG A 49 -6.77 -2.84 1.18
C ARG A 49 -6.85 -3.16 -0.32
N ASN A 50 -7.41 -2.25 -1.12
CA ASN A 50 -7.44 -2.40 -2.58
C ASN A 50 -6.04 -2.47 -3.19
N ALA A 51 -5.07 -1.71 -2.68
CA ALA A 51 -3.68 -1.81 -3.12
C ALA A 51 -3.08 -3.18 -2.77
N ASP A 52 -3.31 -3.66 -1.54
CA ASP A 52 -2.84 -4.97 -1.07
C ASP A 52 -3.46 -6.13 -1.90
N ILE A 53 -4.76 -6.06 -2.22
CA ILE A 53 -5.47 -7.02 -3.08
C ILE A 53 -4.91 -6.99 -4.52
N THR A 54 -4.72 -5.79 -5.07
CA THR A 54 -4.17 -5.62 -6.43
C THR A 54 -2.78 -6.26 -6.54
N ASN A 55 -1.94 -6.05 -5.54
CA ASN A 55 -0.62 -6.66 -5.48
C ASN A 55 -0.68 -8.19 -5.34
N MET A 56 -1.58 -8.71 -4.48
CA MET A 56 -1.76 -10.16 -4.35
C MET A 56 -2.21 -10.80 -5.66
N LYS A 57 -3.17 -10.17 -6.36
CA LYS A 57 -3.64 -10.62 -7.67
C LYS A 57 -2.48 -10.69 -8.68
N PHE A 58 -1.70 -9.62 -8.78
CA PHE A 58 -0.52 -9.57 -9.66
C PHE A 58 0.51 -10.67 -9.35
N ASN A 59 0.74 -10.94 -8.07
CA ASN A 59 1.66 -12.01 -7.64
C ASN A 59 1.15 -13.40 -8.06
N ILE A 60 -0.16 -13.65 -7.96
CA ILE A 60 -0.77 -14.91 -8.42
C ILE A 60 -0.68 -15.02 -9.94
N GLU A 61 -0.98 -13.95 -10.68
CA GLU A 61 -0.83 -13.91 -12.16
C GLU A 61 0.61 -14.27 -12.57
N THR A 62 1.60 -13.61 -11.98
CA THR A 62 3.02 -13.85 -12.28
C THR A 62 3.46 -15.28 -11.94
N ALA A 63 3.00 -15.81 -10.80
CA ALA A 63 3.29 -17.19 -10.41
C ALA A 63 2.60 -18.22 -11.32
N ARG A 64 1.39 -17.92 -11.80
CA ARG A 64 0.66 -18.75 -12.78
C ARG A 64 1.39 -18.76 -14.13
N ASP A 65 1.82 -17.60 -14.62
CA ASP A 65 2.56 -17.51 -15.87
C ASP A 65 3.88 -18.28 -15.78
N THR A 66 4.59 -18.17 -14.64
CA THR A 66 5.79 -19.00 -14.38
C THR A 66 5.46 -20.50 -14.36
N PHE A 67 4.35 -20.89 -13.76
CA PHE A 67 3.91 -22.29 -13.75
C PHE A 67 3.64 -22.81 -15.17
N GLN A 68 2.92 -22.03 -15.99
CA GLN A 68 2.62 -22.36 -17.40
C GLN A 68 3.92 -22.48 -18.22
N ASP A 69 4.83 -21.52 -18.10
CA ASP A 69 6.13 -21.56 -18.78
C ASP A 69 6.94 -22.82 -18.43
N ARG A 70 6.90 -23.25 -17.15
CA ARG A 70 7.59 -24.46 -16.70
C ARG A 70 6.91 -25.74 -17.16
N TYR A 71 5.58 -25.73 -17.25
CA TYR A 71 4.80 -26.82 -17.80
C TYR A 71 5.13 -27.02 -19.28
N ASP A 72 5.01 -25.96 -20.09
CA ASP A 72 5.29 -25.99 -21.52
C ASP A 72 6.73 -26.38 -21.81
N TYR A 73 7.70 -25.79 -21.09
CA TYR A 73 9.11 -26.17 -21.21
C TYR A 73 9.34 -27.66 -20.88
N THR A 74 8.60 -28.22 -19.93
CA THR A 74 8.73 -29.63 -19.57
C THR A 74 8.18 -30.53 -20.67
N LEU A 75 7.03 -30.18 -21.27
CA LEU A 75 6.47 -30.90 -22.40
C LEU A 75 7.41 -30.87 -23.62
N ASP A 76 7.95 -29.70 -23.96
CA ASP A 76 8.89 -29.57 -25.07
C ASP A 76 10.19 -30.34 -24.81
N PHE A 77 10.68 -30.31 -23.57
CA PHE A 77 11.83 -31.12 -23.18
C PHE A 77 11.60 -32.62 -23.39
N ILE A 78 10.39 -33.13 -23.09
CA ILE A 78 10.03 -34.54 -23.25
C ILE A 78 10.00 -34.93 -24.74
N LYS A 79 9.33 -34.10 -25.57
CA LYS A 79 9.16 -34.35 -27.01
C LYS A 79 10.51 -34.54 -27.74
N ASP A 80 11.54 -33.82 -27.31
CA ASP A 80 12.88 -33.86 -27.93
C ASP A 80 13.73 -35.09 -27.51
N LYS A 81 13.19 -36.01 -26.69
CA LYS A 81 13.93 -37.20 -26.23
C LYS A 81 13.59 -38.46 -27.02
N ILE A 82 14.63 -39.27 -27.23
CA ILE A 82 14.51 -40.61 -27.84
C ILE A 82 13.54 -41.49 -27.03
N ASN A 83 13.49 -41.33 -25.71
CA ASN A 83 12.59 -42.04 -24.81
C ASN A 83 11.34 -41.21 -24.42
N SER A 84 10.80 -40.40 -25.35
CA SER A 84 9.66 -39.51 -25.12
C SER A 84 8.43 -40.23 -24.54
N ASP A 85 8.07 -41.41 -25.05
CA ASP A 85 6.88 -42.15 -24.59
C ASP A 85 6.97 -42.51 -23.11
N GLU A 86 8.12 -43.04 -22.67
CA GLU A 86 8.36 -43.39 -21.26
C GLU A 86 8.31 -42.15 -20.35
N LEU A 87 8.93 -41.05 -20.80
CA LEU A 87 8.94 -39.79 -20.05
C LEU A 87 7.55 -39.14 -20.00
N THR A 88 6.74 -39.32 -21.03
CA THR A 88 5.35 -38.83 -21.09
C THR A 88 4.51 -39.54 -20.02
N THR A 89 4.57 -40.88 -19.95
CA THR A 89 3.87 -41.64 -18.91
C THR A 89 4.35 -41.25 -17.50
N GLN A 90 5.66 -41.05 -17.30
CA GLN A 90 6.19 -40.59 -16.01
C GLN A 90 5.72 -39.17 -15.66
N PHE A 91 5.54 -38.31 -16.67
CA PHE A 91 5.06 -36.95 -16.47
C PHE A 91 3.56 -36.91 -16.17
N GLU A 92 2.74 -37.69 -16.87
CA GLU A 92 1.31 -37.83 -16.61
C GLU A 92 1.04 -38.31 -15.19
N GLN A 93 1.76 -39.34 -14.73
CA GLN A 93 1.65 -39.79 -13.34
C GLN A 93 2.01 -38.68 -12.35
N TYR A 94 3.11 -37.97 -12.59
CA TYR A 94 3.51 -36.82 -11.78
C TYR A 94 2.44 -35.71 -11.81
N TRP A 95 1.83 -35.44 -12.96
CA TRP A 95 0.82 -34.41 -13.11
C TRP A 95 -0.44 -34.73 -12.28
N GLN A 96 -0.85 -36.00 -12.27
CA GLN A 96 -1.95 -36.50 -11.45
C GLN A 96 -1.62 -36.44 -9.95
N ASP A 97 -0.42 -36.86 -9.55
CA ASP A 97 0.02 -36.85 -8.14
C ASP A 97 0.00 -35.44 -7.52
N TYR A 98 0.15 -34.40 -8.34
CA TYR A 98 0.19 -33.00 -7.92
C TYR A 98 -1.08 -32.22 -8.25
N ASN A 99 -2.16 -32.90 -8.70
CA ASN A 99 -3.41 -32.27 -9.12
C ASN A 99 -3.17 -31.11 -10.12
N GLY A 100 -2.28 -31.30 -11.09
CA GLY A 100 -1.80 -30.22 -11.95
C GLY A 100 -2.92 -29.48 -12.69
N ASP A 101 -3.98 -30.19 -13.10
CA ASP A 101 -5.16 -29.59 -13.73
C ASP A 101 -5.93 -28.65 -12.77
N ASP A 102 -5.99 -28.99 -11.48
CA ASP A 102 -6.68 -28.18 -10.47
C ASP A 102 -5.87 -26.95 -10.06
N VAL A 103 -4.54 -26.99 -10.19
CA VAL A 103 -3.65 -25.88 -9.77
C VAL A 103 -3.97 -24.62 -10.58
N GLU A 104 -4.06 -24.74 -11.91
CA GLU A 104 -4.38 -23.61 -12.78
C GLU A 104 -5.81 -23.12 -12.57
N ALA A 105 -6.76 -24.05 -12.43
CA ALA A 105 -8.16 -23.73 -12.19
C ALA A 105 -8.35 -22.94 -10.87
N GLN A 106 -7.67 -23.35 -9.80
CA GLN A 106 -7.69 -22.67 -8.51
C GLN A 106 -7.08 -21.27 -8.59
N ALA A 107 -5.96 -21.11 -9.30
CA ALA A 107 -5.33 -19.81 -9.51
C ALA A 107 -6.25 -18.85 -10.28
N ASN A 108 -6.83 -19.30 -11.40
CA ASN A 108 -7.73 -18.49 -12.22
C ASN A 108 -9.02 -18.12 -11.46
N THR A 109 -9.57 -19.05 -10.68
CA THR A 109 -10.72 -18.78 -9.81
C THR A 109 -10.40 -17.72 -8.76
N MET A 110 -9.23 -17.83 -8.11
CA MET A 110 -8.80 -16.84 -7.12
C MET A 110 -8.57 -15.47 -7.74
N ILE A 111 -7.93 -15.40 -8.92
CA ILE A 111 -7.76 -14.14 -9.66
C ILE A 111 -9.11 -13.48 -9.93
N ALA A 112 -10.09 -14.22 -10.46
CA ALA A 112 -11.43 -13.70 -10.72
C ALA A 112 -12.14 -13.22 -9.45
N ASN A 113 -12.00 -13.96 -8.34
CA ASN A 113 -12.56 -13.55 -7.05
C ASN A 113 -11.95 -12.24 -6.54
N LEU A 114 -10.63 -12.05 -6.69
CA LEU A 114 -9.96 -10.81 -6.30
C LEU A 114 -10.39 -9.64 -7.20
N GLU A 115 -10.61 -9.86 -8.49
CA GLU A 115 -11.15 -8.83 -9.41
C GLU A 115 -12.56 -8.38 -9.02
N ASP A 116 -13.45 -9.33 -8.77
CA ASP A 116 -14.81 -9.06 -8.31
C ASP A 116 -14.82 -8.33 -6.96
N LEU A 117 -13.92 -8.71 -6.05
CA LEU A 117 -13.75 -8.01 -4.77
C LEU A 117 -13.28 -6.57 -4.95
N LEU A 118 -12.29 -6.31 -5.82
CA LEU A 118 -11.82 -4.97 -6.14
C LEU A 118 -12.94 -4.08 -6.71
N ILE A 119 -13.80 -4.64 -7.55
CA ILE A 119 -14.96 -3.91 -8.11
C ILE A 119 -15.91 -3.53 -6.97
N LYS A 120 -16.30 -4.50 -6.13
CA LYS A 120 -17.21 -4.27 -5.00
C LYS A 120 -16.67 -3.26 -3.99
N GLU A 121 -15.37 -3.29 -3.70
CA GLU A 121 -14.75 -2.36 -2.76
C GLU A 121 -14.65 -0.93 -3.32
N ARG A 122 -14.51 -0.77 -4.64
CA ARG A 122 -14.58 0.56 -5.30
C ARG A 122 -15.99 1.14 -5.25
N GLU A 123 -17.01 0.33 -5.55
CA GLU A 123 -18.41 0.75 -5.46
C GLU A 123 -18.78 1.17 -4.03
N LEU A 124 -18.28 0.45 -3.03
CA LEU A 124 -18.44 0.80 -1.63
C LEU A 124 -17.78 2.15 -1.28
N ALA A 125 -16.55 2.39 -1.76
CA ALA A 125 -15.85 3.65 -1.55
C ALA A 125 -16.62 4.83 -2.17
N ASP A 126 -17.16 4.67 -3.37
CA ASP A 126 -17.96 5.69 -4.04
C ASP A 126 -19.26 5.99 -3.27
N SER A 127 -19.90 4.96 -2.72
CA SER A 127 -21.08 5.09 -1.86
C SER A 127 -20.80 5.91 -0.60
N ILE A 128 -19.70 5.59 0.11
CA ILE A 128 -19.27 6.30 1.33
C ILE A 128 -18.98 7.78 1.00
N LEU A 129 -18.29 8.04 -0.11
CA LEU A 129 -17.97 9.40 -0.54
C LEU A 129 -19.24 10.21 -0.85
N LEU A 130 -20.23 9.60 -1.50
CA LEU A 130 -21.49 10.25 -1.85
C LEU A 130 -22.34 10.54 -0.60
N GLU A 131 -22.41 9.61 0.34
CA GLU A 131 -23.12 9.80 1.61
C GLU A 131 -22.50 10.93 2.44
N HIS A 132 -21.17 10.94 2.57
CA HIS A 132 -20.46 12.00 3.30
C HIS A 132 -20.72 13.40 2.70
N LYS A 133 -20.75 13.52 1.37
CA LYS A 133 -21.10 14.76 0.66
C LYS A 133 -22.54 15.22 0.92
N ARG A 134 -23.49 14.30 1.00
CA ARG A 134 -24.90 14.60 1.33
C ARG A 134 -25.05 15.11 2.77
N THR A 135 -24.40 14.45 3.72
CA THR A 135 -24.47 14.85 5.13
C THR A 135 -23.83 16.22 5.36
N SER A 136 -22.72 16.51 4.69
CA SER A 136 -22.04 17.81 4.77
C SER A 136 -22.87 18.96 4.16
N THR A 137 -23.57 18.72 3.05
CA THR A 137 -24.46 19.74 2.44
C THR A 137 -25.74 19.97 3.25
N HIS A 138 -26.27 18.94 3.92
CA HIS A 138 -27.43 19.08 4.79
C HIS A 138 -27.12 19.91 6.05
N PHE A 139 -25.95 19.70 6.66
CA PHE A 139 -25.49 20.48 7.82
C PHE A 139 -25.36 21.99 7.52
N ASN A 140 -24.82 22.35 6.34
CA ASN A 140 -24.68 23.75 5.93
C ASN A 140 -26.03 24.42 5.63
N THR A 141 -27.06 23.65 5.25
CA THR A 141 -28.40 24.19 4.98
C THR A 141 -29.15 24.50 6.27
N ILE A 142 -28.99 23.67 7.30
CA ILE A 142 -29.65 23.85 8.61
C ILE A 142 -29.11 25.09 9.34
N ASN A 143 -27.79 25.30 9.34
CA ASN A 143 -27.17 26.46 10.01
C ASN A 143 -27.54 27.82 9.37
N ASN A 144 -27.94 27.83 8.09
CA ASN A 144 -28.35 29.06 7.40
C ASN A 144 -29.82 29.46 7.66
N ILE A 145 -30.65 28.56 8.20
CA ILE A 145 -32.06 28.84 8.48
C ILE A 145 -32.24 29.52 9.86
N GLU A 146 -31.32 29.30 10.81
CA GLU A 146 -31.44 29.87 12.17
C GLU A 146 -31.05 31.36 12.29
N HIS A 147 -30.36 31.94 11.31
CA HIS A 147 -29.94 33.35 11.37
C HIS A 147 -30.85 34.37 10.66
N THR A 148 -31.94 33.95 10.01
CA THR A 148 -32.79 34.87 9.22
C THR A 148 -34.06 35.36 9.91
N ASN A 149 -34.33 34.97 11.17
CA ASN A 149 -35.55 35.34 11.87
C ASN A 149 -35.31 36.01 13.23
N HIS A 150 -34.79 37.23 13.28
CA HIS A 150 -35.16 38.17 14.35
C HIS A 150 -35.07 39.64 13.93
N HIS A 151 -36.21 40.33 14.14
CA HIS A 151 -36.39 41.78 14.31
C HIS A 151 -36.53 42.70 13.07
N ARG A 152 -37.77 42.71 12.53
CA ARG A 152 -38.40 43.89 11.94
C ARG A 152 -39.33 44.55 12.98
N ARG A 153 -38.93 45.69 13.54
CA ARG A 153 -39.86 46.70 14.09
C ARG A 153 -39.19 48.07 14.03
N GLY A 154 -39.74 48.96 13.19
CA GLY A 154 -39.27 50.32 13.06
C GLY A 154 -39.74 51.22 14.19
N ILE A 155 -39.09 52.38 14.32
CA ILE A 155 -39.66 53.73 14.57
C ILE A 155 -38.60 54.76 14.09
N SER A 156 -39.11 55.89 13.60
CA SER A 156 -38.47 57.06 12.97
C SER A 156 -37.65 57.97 13.92
N PRO A 157 -36.98 59.03 13.39
CA PRO A 157 -35.80 59.68 13.98
C PRO A 157 -36.11 60.94 14.80
N GLN A 158 -35.24 61.31 15.74
CA GLN A 158 -34.76 62.68 15.95
C GLN A 158 -33.70 62.80 17.06
N ASP A 159 -32.75 63.70 16.76
CA ASP A 159 -31.95 64.57 17.64
C ASP A 159 -30.67 64.05 18.35
N GLN A 160 -29.58 64.65 17.86
CA GLN A 160 -28.29 64.84 18.51
C GLN A 160 -28.45 65.53 19.87
N VAL A 161 -27.78 65.04 20.92
CA VAL A 161 -27.09 65.91 21.88
C VAL A 161 -25.83 65.21 22.39
N TYR A 162 -24.72 65.94 22.21
CA TYR A 162 -23.41 65.75 22.83
C TYR A 162 -23.46 65.41 24.33
N SER A 163 -22.69 64.41 24.76
CA SER A 163 -21.95 64.50 26.03
C SER A 163 -20.86 63.43 26.10
N SER A 164 -19.61 63.87 26.05
CA SER A 164 -18.47 63.26 26.74
C SER A 164 -18.12 64.24 27.87
N PRO A 165 -17.68 63.77 29.05
CA PRO A 165 -16.24 63.78 29.28
C PRO A 165 -15.68 62.62 30.14
N LEU A 166 -14.56 62.09 29.66
CA LEU A 166 -13.27 61.84 30.33
C LEU A 166 -13.22 61.59 31.85
N GLU A 167 -12.59 60.47 32.22
CA GLU A 167 -11.45 60.29 33.17
C GLU A 167 -11.44 58.79 33.57
N HIS A 168 -10.38 57.99 33.42
CA HIS A 168 -9.05 58.15 34.01
C HIS A 168 -7.99 57.31 33.29
N LEU A 169 -6.83 57.95 33.08
CA LEU A 169 -5.46 57.51 33.42
C LEU A 169 -5.09 56.05 33.12
N ALA A 170 -4.30 55.81 32.07
CA ALA A 170 -2.83 55.78 32.10
C ALA A 170 -2.32 54.52 32.82
N TYR A 171 -1.74 53.54 32.12
CA TYR A 171 -0.30 53.38 31.84
C TYR A 171 -0.12 51.87 31.57
N HIS A 172 0.78 51.27 30.79
CA HIS A 172 2.03 51.64 30.14
C HIS A 172 2.23 50.72 28.93
N SER A 173 2.84 51.27 27.90
CA SER A 173 3.50 50.53 26.82
C SER A 173 4.78 49.87 27.35
N ASN A 174 5.12 48.64 26.92
CA ASN A 174 6.36 48.33 26.19
C ASN A 174 6.81 46.85 26.25
N HIS A 175 7.26 46.39 25.06
CA HIS A 175 8.37 45.45 24.79
C HIS A 175 8.11 43.93 24.78
N SER A 176 8.14 43.39 23.55
CA SER A 176 8.74 42.08 23.27
C SER A 176 10.24 42.10 23.59
N PRO A 177 10.78 40.98 24.10
CA PRO A 177 11.67 40.19 23.25
C PRO A 177 11.41 38.66 23.35
N SER A 178 11.99 37.97 22.36
CA SER A 178 12.06 36.54 22.02
C SER A 178 12.21 35.49 23.14
N PRO A 179 12.00 34.18 22.81
CA PRO A 179 11.60 33.13 23.74
C PRO A 179 12.79 32.44 24.44
N PRO A 180 12.56 31.75 25.57
CA PRO A 180 13.52 30.79 26.08
C PRO A 180 13.04 29.33 25.96
N SER A 181 13.96 28.52 25.45
CA SER A 181 14.36 27.23 25.99
C SER A 181 13.45 26.02 25.78
N SER A 182 13.73 25.32 24.69
CA SER A 182 14.01 23.88 24.60
C SER A 182 13.75 23.09 25.90
N VAL A 183 12.58 22.45 25.99
CA VAL A 183 12.42 21.30 26.87
C VAL A 183 13.24 20.16 26.29
N ASP A 184 14.32 19.86 27.00
CA ASP A 184 15.24 18.77 26.79
C ASP A 184 14.47 17.44 26.91
N LEU A 185 13.97 16.94 25.77
CA LEU A 185 13.58 15.55 25.63
C LEU A 185 14.87 14.75 25.80
N ALA A 186 15.09 14.29 27.03
CA ALA A 186 16.13 13.36 27.41
C ALA A 186 16.35 12.38 26.25
N SER A 187 17.49 12.55 25.58
CA SER A 187 17.91 11.68 24.49
C SER A 187 18.04 10.28 25.06
N VAL A 188 16.96 9.50 24.93
CA VAL A 188 17.05 8.06 24.95
C VAL A 188 17.96 7.75 23.77
N GLN A 189 19.26 7.59 24.04
CA GLN A 189 20.20 7.01 23.10
C GLN A 189 19.76 5.56 22.89
N LEU A 190 18.75 5.40 22.03
CA LEU A 190 18.44 4.15 21.38
C LEU A 190 19.73 3.74 20.68
N ARG A 191 20.21 2.52 20.96
CA ARG A 191 21.28 1.88 20.18
C ARG A 191 21.03 2.19 18.71
N LYS A 192 22.03 2.71 18.01
CA LYS A 192 21.97 3.06 16.58
C LYS A 192 21.33 1.87 15.86
N VAL A 193 20.05 1.98 15.50
CA VAL A 193 19.31 0.87 14.90
C VAL A 193 19.95 0.64 13.55
N GLU A 194 20.65 -0.49 13.42
CA GLU A 194 21.19 -0.90 12.13
C GLU A 194 20.01 -1.10 11.17
N LEU A 195 20.04 -0.40 10.04
CA LEU A 195 19.00 -0.54 9.03
C LEU A 195 19.04 -1.99 8.51
N PRO A 196 17.87 -2.62 8.32
CA PRO A 196 17.80 -3.97 7.77
C PRO A 196 18.41 -3.98 6.37
N THR A 197 19.12 -5.05 6.00
CA THR A 197 19.66 -5.19 4.65
C THR A 197 18.83 -6.15 3.80
N PHE A 198 18.69 -5.86 2.51
CA PHE A 198 17.95 -6.67 1.55
C PHE A 198 18.80 -6.94 0.31
N ASP A 199 18.96 -8.21 -0.07
CA ASP A 199 19.80 -8.64 -1.17
C ASP A 199 19.05 -8.98 -2.46
N GLY A 200 17.71 -9.01 -2.40
CA GLY A 200 16.83 -9.39 -3.51
C GLY A 200 16.05 -10.68 -3.28
N ASP A 201 16.17 -11.33 -2.13
CA ASP A 201 15.33 -12.50 -1.80
C ASP A 201 13.88 -12.09 -1.49
N PHE A 202 12.97 -12.34 -2.43
CA PHE A 202 11.54 -12.02 -2.31
C PHE A 202 10.90 -12.51 -0.99
N ALA A 203 11.34 -13.65 -0.43
CA ALA A 203 10.80 -14.15 0.84
C ALA A 203 11.08 -13.21 2.02
N MET A 204 12.16 -12.45 1.96
CA MET A 204 12.60 -11.50 2.99
C MET A 204 12.13 -10.06 2.72
N TYR A 205 11.58 -9.78 1.53
CA TYR A 205 11.19 -8.44 1.13
C TYR A 205 10.15 -7.82 2.07
N TYR A 206 9.11 -8.57 2.45
CA TYR A 206 8.05 -8.06 3.34
C TYR A 206 8.59 -7.70 4.73
N ASP A 207 9.46 -8.54 5.29
CA ASP A 207 10.10 -8.30 6.58
C ASP A 207 11.08 -7.12 6.54
N PHE A 208 11.86 -7.01 5.45
CA PHE A 208 12.71 -5.86 5.19
C PHE A 208 11.88 -4.58 5.08
N TRP A 209 10.86 -4.58 4.22
CA TRP A 209 10.05 -3.41 3.93
C TRP A 209 9.28 -2.94 5.15
N ALA A 210 8.72 -3.84 5.97
CA ALA A 210 8.06 -3.48 7.22
C ALA A 210 9.01 -2.73 8.18
N LYS A 211 10.25 -3.22 8.34
CA LYS A 211 11.27 -2.61 9.20
C LYS A 211 11.80 -1.30 8.62
N PHE A 212 12.09 -1.26 7.32
CA PHE A 212 12.56 -0.07 6.61
C PHE A 212 11.49 1.03 6.59
N LYS A 213 10.23 0.64 6.41
CA LYS A 213 9.09 1.57 6.37
C LYS A 213 8.94 2.30 7.69
N ALA A 214 8.94 1.56 8.80
CA ALA A 214 8.83 2.13 10.14
C ALA A 214 10.03 3.02 10.51
N ALA A 215 11.25 2.66 10.08
CA ALA A 215 12.46 3.39 10.44
C ALA A 215 12.71 4.63 9.55
N VAL A 216 12.38 4.56 8.27
CA VAL A 216 12.81 5.53 7.25
C VAL A 216 11.65 6.07 6.42
N HIS A 217 10.84 5.21 5.80
CA HIS A 217 9.82 5.64 4.82
C HIS A 217 8.75 6.55 5.46
N ASP A 218 8.23 6.16 6.62
CA ASP A 218 7.17 6.89 7.32
C ASP A 218 7.72 8.02 8.22
N ASN A 219 9.05 8.20 8.28
CA ASN A 219 9.67 9.23 9.10
C ASN A 219 9.51 10.62 8.43
N PRO A 220 8.78 11.58 9.05
CA PRO A 220 8.55 12.90 8.46
C PRO A 220 9.78 13.82 8.55
N ASN A 221 10.75 13.49 9.41
CA ASN A 221 11.97 14.30 9.60
C ASN A 221 13.04 14.03 8.53
N LEU A 222 12.83 13.04 7.65
CA LEU A 222 13.73 12.72 6.56
C LEU A 222 13.18 13.25 5.24
N THR A 223 14.03 13.93 4.46
CA THR A 223 13.69 14.32 3.09
C THR A 223 13.60 13.09 2.19
N THR A 224 12.86 13.18 1.09
CA THR A 224 12.74 12.09 0.11
C THR A 224 14.11 11.62 -0.41
N ALA A 225 15.04 12.55 -0.68
CA ALA A 225 16.41 12.23 -1.06
C ALA A 225 17.17 11.49 0.05
N ALA A 226 17.02 11.90 1.32
CA ALA A 226 17.63 11.19 2.45
C ALA A 226 17.05 9.77 2.61
N LYS A 227 15.73 9.60 2.45
CA LYS A 227 15.09 8.28 2.43
C LYS A 227 15.64 7.41 1.31
N PHE A 228 15.93 8.01 0.15
CA PHE A 228 16.49 7.30 -0.98
C PHE A 228 17.93 6.84 -0.73
N ILE A 229 18.77 7.69 -0.15
CA ILE A 229 20.13 7.33 0.26
C ILE A 229 20.09 6.16 1.26
N HIS A 230 19.19 6.22 2.25
CA HIS A 230 19.00 5.13 3.19
C HIS A 230 18.52 3.83 2.53
N LEU A 231 17.61 3.94 1.55
CA LEU A 231 17.15 2.79 0.77
C LEU A 231 18.33 2.16 0.03
N ALA A 232 19.07 2.92 -0.78
CA ALA A 232 20.22 2.43 -1.54
C ALA A 232 21.27 1.75 -0.65
N ASN A 233 21.59 2.32 0.51
CA ASN A 233 22.54 1.75 1.46
C ASN A 233 22.05 0.47 2.17
N SER A 234 20.73 0.26 2.19
CA SER A 234 20.11 -0.93 2.78
C SER A 234 20.00 -2.08 1.76
N LEU A 235 20.35 -1.86 0.50
CA LEU A 235 20.27 -2.86 -0.56
C LEU A 235 21.64 -3.49 -0.82
N LYS A 236 21.63 -4.77 -1.17
CA LYS A 236 22.79 -5.57 -1.57
C LYS A 236 22.41 -6.40 -2.79
N GLY A 237 23.38 -7.11 -3.38
CA GLY A 237 23.11 -8.12 -4.40
C GLY A 237 22.32 -7.60 -5.60
N SER A 238 21.30 -8.36 -6.01
CA SER A 238 20.44 -8.01 -7.15
C SER A 238 19.55 -6.81 -6.86
N ALA A 239 19.09 -6.64 -5.62
CA ALA A 239 18.27 -5.50 -5.25
C ALA A 239 19.01 -4.15 -5.38
N ALA A 240 20.32 -4.13 -5.11
CA ALA A 240 21.13 -2.92 -5.30
C ALA A 240 21.25 -2.52 -6.79
N LEU A 241 21.30 -3.50 -7.70
CA LEU A 241 21.39 -3.25 -9.14
C LEU A 241 20.12 -2.59 -9.70
N VAL A 242 18.96 -2.96 -9.16
CA VAL A 242 17.66 -2.38 -9.54
C VAL A 242 17.64 -0.87 -9.27
N VAL A 243 18.23 -0.45 -8.16
CA VAL A 243 18.21 0.95 -7.73
C VAL A 243 19.34 1.77 -8.34
N GLN A 244 20.41 1.13 -8.83
CA GLN A 244 21.57 1.79 -9.43
C GLN A 244 21.22 2.59 -10.70
N GLY A 245 20.12 2.27 -11.39
CA GLY A 245 19.66 2.97 -12.58
C GLY A 245 18.95 4.31 -12.33
N TYR A 246 18.74 4.68 -11.07
CA TYR A 246 17.99 5.88 -10.68
C TYR A 246 18.91 6.93 -10.05
N ASP A 247 18.67 8.21 -10.35
CA ASP A 247 19.39 9.31 -9.68
C ASP A 247 18.88 9.46 -8.25
N ILE A 248 19.75 9.17 -7.27
CA ILE A 248 19.46 9.21 -5.83
C ILE A 248 19.17 10.63 -5.32
N THR A 249 19.64 11.65 -6.04
CA THR A 249 19.46 13.06 -5.67
C THR A 249 18.11 13.62 -6.12
N ASP A 250 17.43 12.96 -7.06
CA ASP A 250 16.11 13.35 -7.55
C ASP A 250 15.00 12.72 -6.67
N PRO A 251 14.18 13.54 -5.98
CA PRO A 251 13.06 13.07 -5.15
C PRO A 251 12.02 12.25 -5.92
N ALA A 252 11.83 12.48 -7.22
CA ALA A 252 10.84 11.77 -8.02
C ALA A 252 11.20 10.28 -8.19
N ASN A 253 12.51 9.98 -8.19
CA ASN A 253 13.02 8.63 -8.41
C ASN A 253 12.85 7.70 -7.21
N TYR A 254 12.68 8.25 -6.00
CA TYR A 254 12.52 7.45 -4.79
C TYR A 254 11.32 6.49 -4.89
N HIS A 255 10.17 7.00 -5.33
CA HIS A 255 8.96 6.19 -5.46
C HIS A 255 9.10 5.14 -6.56
N LEU A 256 9.74 5.48 -7.68
CA LEU A 256 10.03 4.55 -8.77
C LEU A 256 10.98 3.44 -8.35
N ALA A 257 12.00 3.76 -7.55
CA ALA A 257 12.95 2.77 -7.03
C ALA A 257 12.29 1.81 -6.02
N VAL A 258 11.41 2.32 -5.15
CA VAL A 258 10.62 1.48 -4.24
C VAL A 258 9.69 0.54 -5.01
N GLU A 259 9.04 1.05 -6.05
CA GLU A 259 8.17 0.25 -6.91
C GLU A 259 8.95 -0.79 -7.72
N ALA A 260 10.14 -0.43 -8.22
CA ALA A 260 11.01 -1.37 -8.94
C ALA A 260 11.49 -2.52 -8.05
N LEU A 261 11.76 -2.26 -6.76
CA LEU A 261 12.10 -3.29 -5.78
C LEU A 261 10.92 -4.20 -5.41
N TRP A 262 9.68 -3.71 -5.54
CA TRP A 262 8.47 -4.52 -5.35
C TRP A 262 8.24 -5.48 -6.52
N ARG A 263 8.73 -5.14 -7.72
CA ARG A 263 8.53 -5.88 -8.97
C ARG A 263 9.60 -6.94 -9.26
N TYR A 264 10.55 -7.15 -8.35
CA TYR A 264 11.68 -8.08 -8.48
C TYR A 264 11.44 -9.37 -7.69
#